data_AF-A0A7S3HJJ6-F1
#
_entry.id   AF-A0A7S3HJJ6-F1
#
_cell.length_a   1.000
_cell.length_b   1.000
_cell.length_c   1.000
_cell.angle_alpha   90.00
_cell.angle_beta   90.00
_cell.angle_gamma   90.00
#
_symmetry.space_group_name_H-M   'P 1'
#
loop_
_entity.id
_entity.type
_entity.pdbx_description
1 polymer ?
#
loop_
_entity_poly.entity_id
_entity_poly.type
_entity_poly.pdbx_seq_one_letter_code
_entity_poly.pdbx_strand_id
1 'polypeptide(L)'
;MDIVGGAGICRGPNNLIGNGYMSLPIAITVEGANILTRSMITFGQGLNRAHPHLINIVNTIEKGDDVKGFTKEVSGFMGHLFTNIGRSLTRAVFRPRSKTDLAAYYEGQLSRLAANFAVSADLALVLGGRLKFEEMLSGRFADAFGTLYLGYASLWYYQQNKHVEGIEALFELSMENLLKQNQDALIGNSKNFPVPGIGPIMRAISFPFGQPYQGSDDAMTKKASDLITRPSGIRELLSQGVFISKDPTDRMRMLNDILPQSIAADKLVSAAKKAKRALTPEEQKQVDHVTAVVNQIVQVDAFDKLGSERYESEDYVRPALRHTKFAAPISVSAATGTA
;
A
#
# COMPACT_ATOMS: atom_id res chain seq x y z
N MET A 1 1.21 12.17 6.40
CA MET A 1 1.03 13.63 6.32
C MET A 1 -0.33 14.02 6.88
N ASP A 2 -1.44 13.50 6.35
CA ASP A 2 -2.80 13.87 6.79
C ASP A 2 -3.07 13.71 8.29
N ILE A 3 -2.50 12.69 8.94
CA ILE A 3 -2.64 12.48 10.39
C ILE A 3 -1.91 13.55 11.21
N VAL A 4 -0.73 13.99 10.76
CA VAL A 4 0.13 14.94 11.51
C VAL A 4 -0.11 16.40 11.09
N GLY A 5 -0.88 16.63 10.02
CA GLY A 5 -1.22 17.96 9.52
C GLY A 5 0.01 18.83 9.26
N GLY A 6 -0.04 20.07 9.73
CA GLY A 6 1.03 21.07 9.53
C GLY A 6 2.41 20.62 10.04
N ALA A 7 2.46 19.79 11.09
CA ALA A 7 3.71 19.27 11.62
C ALA A 7 4.48 18.39 10.62
N GLY A 8 3.78 17.74 9.69
CA GLY A 8 4.42 16.97 8.63
C GLY A 8 5.16 17.83 7.61
N ILE A 9 4.73 19.08 7.41
CA ILE A 9 5.30 20.01 6.42
C ILE A 9 6.36 20.92 7.05
N CYS A 10 6.21 21.30 8.33
CA CYS A 10 7.17 22.14 9.04
C CYS A 10 8.55 21.46 9.11
N ARG A 11 9.56 22.00 8.43
CA ARG A 11 10.90 21.42 8.43
C ARG A 11 11.68 21.82 9.68
N GLY A 12 12.39 20.87 10.26
CA GLY A 12 13.32 21.07 11.37
C GLY A 12 13.66 19.74 12.06
N PRO A 13 14.51 19.74 13.10
CA PRO A 13 14.92 18.53 13.82
C PRO A 13 13.75 17.73 14.38
N ASN A 14 12.64 18.40 14.69
CA ASN A 14 11.47 17.79 15.29
C ASN A 14 10.50 17.17 14.26
N ASN A 15 10.74 17.31 12.96
CA ASN A 15 9.89 16.71 11.93
C ASN A 15 10.25 15.24 11.69
N LEU A 16 9.33 14.36 12.06
CA LEU A 16 9.49 12.91 12.00
C LEU A 16 9.38 12.31 10.59
N ILE A 17 8.58 12.92 9.71
CA ILE A 17 8.17 12.27 8.46
C ILE A 17 8.52 13.05 7.19
N GLY A 18 8.84 14.34 7.32
CA GLY A 18 8.98 15.26 6.20
C GLY A 18 10.12 14.87 5.26
N ASN A 19 11.29 14.53 5.81
CA ASN A 19 12.44 14.10 5.01
C ASN A 19 12.15 12.79 4.27
N GLY A 20 11.55 11.81 4.96
CA GLY A 20 11.11 10.56 4.34
C GLY A 20 10.13 10.80 3.21
N TYR A 21 9.10 11.62 3.44
CA TYR A 21 8.10 11.97 2.43
C TYR A 21 8.70 12.67 1.21
N MET A 22 9.62 13.62 1.40
CA MET A 22 10.32 14.31 0.30
C MET A 22 11.20 13.37 -0.52
N SER A 23 11.67 12.26 0.04
CA SER A 23 12.46 11.25 -0.68
C SER A 23 11.61 10.29 -1.51
N LEU A 24 10.31 10.16 -1.25
CA LEU A 24 9.42 9.21 -1.94
C LEU A 24 9.44 9.33 -3.47
N PRO A 25 9.42 10.54 -4.09
CA PRO A 25 9.47 10.66 -5.54
C PRO A 25 10.73 10.02 -6.15
N ILE A 26 11.86 10.06 -5.45
CA ILE A 26 13.13 9.47 -5.91
C ILE A 26 12.92 7.97 -6.12
N ALA A 27 12.40 7.26 -5.12
CA ALA A 27 12.12 5.82 -5.18
C ALA A 27 11.13 5.41 -6.28
N ILE A 28 10.30 6.33 -6.78
CA ILE A 28 9.31 6.07 -7.84
C ILE A 28 9.93 6.24 -9.24
N THR A 29 10.95 7.11 -9.37
CA THR A 29 11.47 7.53 -10.69
C THR A 29 12.86 7.00 -11.05
N VAL A 30 13.76 6.80 -10.10
CA VAL A 30 15.20 6.65 -10.42
C VAL A 30 15.64 5.25 -10.82
N GLU A 31 14.97 4.19 -10.37
CA GLU A 31 15.31 2.79 -10.71
C GLU A 31 14.62 2.29 -11.98
N GLY A 32 14.13 3.23 -12.79
CA GLY A 32 13.18 3.00 -13.87
C GLY A 32 11.83 3.58 -13.47
N ALA A 33 11.37 4.56 -14.24
CA ALA A 33 10.10 5.23 -13.95
C ALA A 33 9.00 4.17 -13.84
N ASN A 34 8.26 4.16 -12.73
CA ASN A 34 7.22 3.17 -12.49
C ASN A 34 6.21 3.06 -13.64
N ILE A 35 5.95 4.16 -14.36
CA ILE A 35 5.10 4.16 -15.56
C ILE A 35 5.65 3.26 -16.68
N LEU A 36 6.96 3.25 -16.91
CA LEU A 36 7.62 2.41 -17.92
C LEU A 36 7.62 0.95 -17.47
N THR A 37 8.03 0.69 -16.23
CA THR A 37 8.05 -0.67 -15.66
C THR A 37 6.67 -1.31 -15.72
N ARG A 38 5.64 -0.59 -15.27
CA ARG A 38 4.25 -1.02 -15.27
C ARG A 38 3.68 -1.18 -16.68
N SER A 39 3.85 -0.19 -17.55
CA SER A 39 3.12 -0.14 -18.82
C SER A 39 3.81 -0.90 -19.96
N MET A 40 5.12 -1.14 -19.88
CA MET A 40 5.89 -1.75 -20.97
C MET A 40 6.59 -3.05 -20.59
N ILE A 41 7.19 -3.12 -19.39
CA ILE A 41 8.11 -4.20 -19.04
C ILE A 41 7.36 -5.39 -18.42
N THR A 42 6.63 -5.18 -17.32
CA THR A 42 6.06 -6.25 -16.49
C THR A 42 5.19 -7.22 -17.29
N PHE A 43 4.21 -6.71 -18.04
CA PHE A 43 3.33 -7.56 -18.84
C PHE A 43 3.89 -7.83 -20.24
N GLY A 44 4.26 -6.79 -20.99
CA GLY A 44 4.66 -6.90 -22.39
C GLY A 44 5.83 -7.85 -22.62
N GLN A 45 6.92 -7.72 -21.84
CA GLN A 45 8.07 -8.62 -21.96
C GLN A 45 7.84 -9.95 -21.24
N GLY A 46 7.11 -9.92 -20.12
CA GLY A 46 6.76 -11.12 -19.34
C GLY A 46 5.95 -12.13 -20.15
N LEU A 47 4.97 -11.66 -20.92
CA LEU A 47 4.09 -12.49 -21.73
C LEU A 47 4.85 -13.33 -22.76
N ASN A 48 5.81 -12.70 -23.46
CA ASN A 48 6.61 -13.39 -24.48
C ASN A 48 7.47 -14.53 -23.92
N ARG A 49 7.93 -14.39 -22.67
CA ARG A 49 8.79 -15.37 -22.00
C ARG A 49 8.01 -16.42 -21.22
N ALA A 50 6.88 -16.06 -20.64
CA ALA A 50 6.11 -16.94 -19.77
C ALA A 50 5.18 -17.88 -20.54
N HIS A 51 4.73 -17.48 -21.75
CA HIS A 51 3.81 -18.32 -22.52
C HIS A 51 4.56 -19.53 -23.15
N PRO A 52 4.14 -20.79 -22.90
CA PRO A 52 4.90 -21.99 -23.30
C PRO A 52 5.19 -22.12 -24.80
N HIS A 53 4.31 -21.57 -25.64
CA HIS A 53 4.37 -21.73 -27.10
C HIS A 53 4.82 -20.46 -27.84
N LEU A 54 4.81 -19.28 -27.21
CA LEU A 54 4.86 -18.03 -27.98
C LEU A 54 6.24 -17.77 -28.57
N ILE A 55 7.30 -17.94 -27.77
CA ILE A 55 8.68 -17.79 -28.26
C ILE A 55 9.02 -18.85 -29.33
N ASN A 56 8.45 -20.05 -29.21
CA ASN A 56 8.67 -21.12 -30.19
C ASN A 56 7.99 -20.81 -31.52
N ILE A 57 6.81 -20.19 -31.51
CA ILE A 57 6.14 -19.69 -32.72
C ILE A 57 7.00 -18.63 -33.43
N VAL A 58 7.64 -17.72 -32.68
CA VAL A 58 8.55 -16.73 -33.28
C VAL A 58 9.77 -17.43 -33.89
N ASN A 59 10.37 -18.36 -33.15
CA ASN A 59 11.56 -19.11 -33.60
C ASN A 59 11.30 -19.95 -34.86
N THR A 60 10.10 -20.49 -35.07
CA THR A 60 9.77 -21.29 -36.26
C THR A 60 9.64 -20.44 -37.52
N ILE A 61 9.25 -19.18 -37.38
CA ILE A 61 9.22 -18.20 -38.47
C ILE A 61 10.65 -17.73 -38.79
N GLU A 62 11.44 -17.38 -37.77
CA GLU A 62 12.82 -16.88 -37.96
C GLU A 62 13.77 -17.90 -38.60
N LYS A 63 13.56 -19.20 -38.38
CA LYS A 63 14.44 -20.29 -38.86
C LYS A 63 14.10 -20.82 -40.27
N GLY A 64 13.43 -20.03 -41.10
CA GLY A 64 13.17 -20.37 -42.51
C GLY A 64 11.82 -21.04 -42.74
N ASP A 65 10.76 -20.52 -42.11
CA ASP A 65 9.37 -20.91 -42.34
C ASP A 65 9.08 -22.41 -42.13
N ASP A 66 9.42 -22.94 -40.95
CA ASP A 66 9.03 -24.30 -40.55
C ASP A 66 7.51 -24.39 -40.30
N VAL A 67 6.76 -24.65 -41.38
CA VAL A 67 5.30 -24.78 -41.36
C VAL A 67 4.84 -25.86 -40.38
N LYS A 68 5.58 -26.97 -40.24
CA LYS A 68 5.22 -28.06 -39.34
C LYS A 68 5.40 -27.66 -37.88
N GLY A 69 6.55 -27.06 -37.56
CA GLY A 69 6.83 -26.50 -36.23
C GLY A 69 5.83 -25.41 -35.86
N PHE A 70 5.56 -24.47 -36.77
CA PHE A 70 4.56 -23.43 -36.57
C PHE A 70 3.17 -24.00 -36.25
N THR A 71 2.69 -24.96 -37.05
CA THR A 71 1.38 -25.60 -36.84
C THR A 71 1.30 -26.30 -35.49
N LYS A 72 2.38 -26.99 -35.08
CA LYS A 72 2.47 -27.65 -33.77
C LYS A 72 2.36 -26.65 -32.63
N GLU A 73 3.12 -25.57 -32.66
CA GLU A 73 3.15 -24.59 -31.58
C GLU A 73 1.85 -23.75 -31.52
N VAL A 74 1.24 -23.44 -32.67
CA VAL A 74 -0.09 -22.79 -32.71
C VAL A 74 -1.19 -23.72 -32.18
N SER A 75 -1.14 -25.00 -32.51
CA SER A 75 -2.05 -26.00 -31.92
C SER A 75 -1.86 -26.09 -30.40
N GLY A 76 -0.61 -26.10 -29.94
CA GLY A 76 -0.27 -26.04 -28.51
C GLY A 76 -0.80 -24.78 -27.83
N PHE A 77 -0.64 -23.62 -28.48
CA PHE A 77 -1.20 -22.35 -28.04
C PHE A 77 -2.73 -22.43 -27.84
N MET A 78 -3.46 -22.95 -28.83
CA MET A 78 -4.91 -23.12 -28.74
C MET A 78 -5.29 -24.10 -27.62
N GLY A 79 -4.55 -25.20 -27.47
CA GLY A 79 -4.73 -26.16 -26.38
C GLY A 79 -4.52 -25.53 -24.99
N HIS A 80 -3.50 -24.68 -24.85
CA HIS A 80 -3.24 -23.91 -23.63
C HIS A 80 -4.39 -22.95 -23.31
N LEU A 81 -4.86 -22.18 -24.31
CA LEU A 81 -5.99 -21.27 -24.19
C LEU A 81 -7.26 -22.01 -23.71
N PHE A 82 -7.67 -23.09 -24.37
CA PHE A 82 -8.86 -23.84 -23.97
C PHE A 82 -8.71 -24.51 -22.59
N THR A 83 -7.52 -24.96 -22.24
CA THR A 83 -7.21 -25.47 -20.90
C THR A 83 -7.41 -24.39 -19.84
N ASN A 84 -6.92 -23.17 -20.10
CA ASN A 84 -7.08 -22.04 -19.19
C ASN A 84 -8.54 -21.58 -19.09
N ILE A 85 -9.30 -21.60 -20.19
CA ILE A 85 -10.74 -21.32 -20.19
C ILE A 85 -11.46 -22.34 -19.30
N GLY A 86 -11.17 -23.63 -19.48
CA GLY A 86 -11.71 -24.70 -18.63
C GLY A 86 -11.39 -24.45 -17.16
N ARG A 87 -10.11 -24.17 -16.82
CA ARG A 87 -9.68 -23.87 -15.45
C ARG A 87 -10.38 -22.64 -14.86
N SER A 88 -10.53 -21.56 -15.62
CA SER A 88 -11.21 -20.33 -15.19
C SER A 88 -12.67 -20.60 -14.85
N LEU A 89 -13.40 -21.30 -15.73
CA LEU A 89 -14.80 -21.68 -15.51
C LEU A 89 -14.96 -22.68 -14.36
N THR A 90 -14.12 -23.71 -14.29
CA THR A 90 -14.12 -24.68 -13.19
C THR A 90 -13.90 -23.98 -11.86
N ARG A 91 -12.92 -23.08 -11.74
CA ARG A 91 -12.65 -22.34 -10.49
C ARG A 91 -13.71 -21.27 -10.18
N ALA A 92 -14.45 -20.80 -11.17
CA ALA A 92 -15.62 -19.94 -10.96
C ALA A 92 -16.76 -20.68 -10.22
N VAL A 93 -16.85 -22.00 -10.37
CA VAL A 93 -17.83 -22.86 -9.70
C VAL A 93 -17.23 -23.52 -8.46
N PHE A 94 -16.16 -24.31 -8.65
CA PHE A 94 -15.51 -25.13 -7.66
C PHE A 94 -14.30 -24.42 -7.06
N ARG A 95 -14.52 -23.79 -5.91
CA ARG A 95 -13.46 -23.24 -5.05
C ARG A 95 -13.93 -23.20 -3.60
N PRO A 96 -13.02 -23.16 -2.62
CA PRO A 96 -13.37 -22.89 -1.23
C PRO A 96 -14.23 -21.63 -1.10
N ARG A 97 -15.37 -21.75 -0.42
CA ARG A 97 -16.29 -20.64 -0.11
C ARG A 97 -16.37 -20.32 1.38
N SER A 98 -15.98 -21.25 2.23
CA SER A 98 -15.94 -21.03 3.68
C SER A 98 -14.64 -20.34 4.07
N LYS A 99 -14.74 -19.38 5.00
CA LYS A 99 -13.60 -18.72 5.65
C LYS A 99 -13.08 -19.48 6.89
N THR A 100 -13.55 -20.71 7.14
CA THR A 100 -13.06 -21.54 8.27
C THR A 100 -11.55 -21.76 8.23
N ASP A 101 -11.00 -21.99 7.03
CA ASP A 101 -9.56 -21.92 6.78
C ASP A 101 -9.31 -20.73 5.86
N LEU A 102 -8.84 -19.61 6.44
CA LEU A 102 -8.56 -18.38 5.71
C LEU A 102 -7.51 -18.59 4.61
N ALA A 103 -6.48 -19.40 4.88
CA ALA A 103 -5.41 -19.63 3.91
C ALA A 103 -5.96 -20.36 2.67
N ALA A 104 -6.67 -21.47 2.88
CA ALA A 104 -7.28 -22.23 1.79
C ALA A 104 -8.37 -21.41 1.06
N TYR A 105 -9.14 -20.61 1.79
CA TYR A 105 -10.15 -19.72 1.21
C TYR A 105 -9.53 -18.74 0.21
N TYR A 106 -8.55 -17.96 0.66
CA TYR A 106 -7.93 -16.91 -0.15
C TYR A 106 -7.02 -17.47 -1.24
N GLU A 107 -6.32 -18.58 -1.00
CA GLU A 107 -5.59 -19.29 -2.05
C GLU A 107 -6.53 -19.75 -3.18
N GLY A 108 -7.72 -20.23 -2.82
CA GLY A 108 -8.77 -20.57 -3.79
C GLY A 108 -9.25 -19.36 -4.61
N GLN A 109 -9.40 -18.19 -3.98
CA GLN A 109 -9.76 -16.95 -4.70
C GLN A 109 -8.63 -16.46 -5.62
N LEU A 110 -7.39 -16.45 -5.13
CA LEU A 110 -6.21 -16.10 -5.92
C LEU A 110 -6.03 -17.04 -7.11
N SER A 111 -6.18 -18.34 -6.89
CA SER A 111 -6.06 -19.34 -7.97
C SER A 111 -7.12 -19.15 -9.05
N ARG A 112 -8.33 -18.70 -8.68
CA ARG A 112 -9.36 -18.32 -9.66
C ARG A 112 -8.93 -17.10 -10.46
N LEU A 113 -8.48 -16.03 -9.79
CA LEU A 113 -8.04 -14.81 -10.47
C LEU A 113 -6.80 -15.04 -11.33
N ALA A 114 -5.88 -15.93 -10.93
CA ALA A 114 -4.74 -16.36 -11.72
C ALA A 114 -5.18 -17.08 -13.00
N ALA A 115 -6.19 -17.96 -12.93
CA ALA A 115 -6.76 -18.58 -14.11
C ALA A 115 -7.45 -17.55 -15.03
N ASN A 116 -8.17 -16.58 -14.47
CA ASN A 116 -8.78 -15.49 -15.23
C ASN A 116 -7.73 -14.62 -15.92
N PHE A 117 -6.64 -14.30 -15.22
CA PHE A 117 -5.50 -13.57 -15.76
C PHE A 117 -4.86 -14.33 -16.91
N ALA A 118 -4.62 -15.64 -16.76
CA ALA A 118 -4.03 -16.47 -17.81
C ALA A 118 -4.87 -16.46 -19.10
N VAL A 119 -6.20 -16.68 -18.99
CA VAL A 119 -7.10 -16.59 -20.16
C VAL A 119 -7.07 -15.20 -20.78
N SER A 120 -7.12 -14.16 -19.94
CA SER A 120 -7.13 -12.77 -20.42
C SER A 120 -5.83 -12.40 -21.13
N ALA A 121 -4.70 -12.91 -20.65
CA ALA A 121 -3.38 -12.76 -21.25
C ALA A 121 -3.27 -13.52 -22.58
N ASP A 122 -3.80 -14.75 -22.65
CA ASP A 122 -3.85 -15.52 -23.90
C ASP A 122 -4.69 -14.79 -24.96
N LEU A 123 -5.85 -14.23 -24.57
CA LEU A 123 -6.69 -13.42 -25.45
C LEU A 123 -6.04 -12.09 -25.84
N ALA A 124 -5.16 -11.53 -25.00
CA ALA A 124 -4.42 -10.30 -25.32
C ALA A 124 -3.50 -10.48 -26.53
N LEU A 125 -3.04 -11.71 -26.80
CA LEU A 125 -2.17 -12.02 -27.93
C LEU A 125 -2.84 -11.86 -29.29
N VAL A 126 -4.18 -11.74 -29.35
CA VAL A 126 -4.89 -11.36 -30.58
C VAL A 126 -4.44 -9.98 -31.10
N LEU A 127 -3.93 -9.11 -30.22
CA LEU A 127 -3.35 -7.83 -30.62
C LEU A 127 -2.00 -7.98 -31.35
N GLY A 128 -1.32 -9.12 -31.20
CA GLY A 128 0.00 -9.36 -31.79
C GLY A 128 0.99 -8.23 -31.49
N GLY A 129 1.67 -7.75 -32.54
CA GLY A 129 2.65 -6.66 -32.42
C GLY A 129 2.06 -5.31 -31.98
N ARG A 130 0.74 -5.12 -32.04
CA ARG A 130 0.08 -3.90 -31.54
C ARG A 130 0.11 -3.81 -30.01
N LEU A 131 0.21 -4.94 -29.32
CA LEU A 131 0.18 -5.00 -27.85
C LEU A 131 1.23 -4.09 -27.19
N LYS A 132 2.41 -3.95 -27.81
CA LYS A 132 3.49 -3.09 -27.28
C LYS A 132 3.17 -1.60 -27.27
N PHE A 133 2.16 -1.17 -28.03
CA PHE A 133 1.69 0.22 -28.08
C PHE A 133 0.45 0.44 -27.19
N GLU A 134 -0.17 -0.63 -26.70
CA GLU A 134 -1.36 -0.57 -25.84
C GLU A 134 -0.95 -0.43 -24.36
N GLU A 135 -0.23 0.64 -24.04
CA GLU A 135 0.40 0.88 -22.73
C GLU A 135 -0.62 0.86 -21.58
N MET A 136 -1.80 1.43 -21.77
CA MET A 136 -2.87 1.43 -20.74
C MET A 136 -3.43 0.02 -20.49
N LEU A 137 -3.49 -0.83 -21.52
CA LEU A 137 -3.94 -2.22 -21.40
C LEU A 137 -2.87 -3.05 -20.68
N SER A 138 -1.62 -2.91 -21.13
CA SER A 138 -0.46 -3.56 -20.53
C SER A 138 -0.28 -3.16 -19.06
N GLY A 139 -0.45 -1.88 -18.72
CA GLY A 139 -0.38 -1.39 -17.34
C GLY A 139 -1.45 -2.01 -16.43
N ARG A 140 -2.68 -2.18 -16.91
CA ARG A 140 -3.74 -2.88 -16.16
C ARG A 140 -3.47 -4.39 -16.02
N PHE A 141 -2.89 -5.02 -17.04
CA PHE A 141 -2.41 -6.40 -16.88
C PHE A 141 -1.29 -6.50 -15.84
N ALA A 142 -0.37 -5.54 -15.81
CA ALA A 142 0.66 -5.46 -14.78
C ALA A 142 0.05 -5.26 -13.39
N ASP A 143 -1.01 -4.46 -13.23
CA ASP A 143 -1.73 -4.30 -11.96
C ASP A 143 -2.41 -5.62 -11.52
N ALA A 144 -3.06 -6.32 -12.46
CA ALA A 144 -3.65 -7.64 -12.19
C ALA A 144 -2.56 -8.66 -11.78
N PHE A 145 -1.41 -8.67 -12.45
CA PHE A 145 -0.31 -9.53 -12.07
C PHE A 145 0.31 -9.15 -10.71
N GLY A 146 0.52 -7.86 -10.47
CA GLY A 146 1.08 -7.34 -9.21
C GLY A 146 0.19 -7.65 -8.02
N THR A 147 -1.12 -7.54 -8.16
CA THR A 147 -2.08 -7.92 -7.10
C THR A 147 -2.08 -9.43 -6.82
N LEU A 148 -1.88 -10.29 -7.83
CA LEU A 148 -1.68 -11.73 -7.61
C LEU A 148 -0.38 -12.00 -6.84
N TYR A 149 0.72 -11.36 -7.25
CA TYR A 149 2.00 -11.49 -6.57
C TYR A 149 1.91 -11.06 -5.10
N LEU A 150 1.36 -9.86 -4.85
CA LEU A 150 1.14 -9.35 -3.49
C LEU A 150 0.17 -10.25 -2.69
N GLY A 151 -0.83 -10.83 -3.34
CA GLY A 151 -1.77 -11.75 -2.70
C GLY A 151 -1.08 -13.03 -2.23
N TYR A 152 -0.28 -13.67 -3.09
CA TYR A 152 0.49 -14.86 -2.71
C TYR A 152 1.59 -14.54 -1.68
N ALA A 153 2.25 -13.38 -1.79
CA ALA A 153 3.21 -12.91 -0.80
C ALA A 153 2.54 -12.68 0.57
N SER A 154 1.34 -12.07 0.59
CA SER A 154 0.55 -11.87 1.80
C SER A 154 0.12 -13.20 2.41
N LEU A 155 -0.27 -14.17 1.58
CA LEU A 155 -0.62 -15.53 2.03
C LEU A 155 0.58 -16.23 2.67
N TRP A 156 1.75 -16.17 2.02
CA TRP A 156 2.99 -16.70 2.57
C TRP A 156 3.34 -16.02 3.90
N TYR A 157 3.30 -14.69 3.94
CA TYR A 157 3.63 -13.91 5.14
C TYR A 157 2.69 -14.22 6.30
N TYR A 158 1.38 -14.33 6.02
CA TYR A 158 0.39 -14.78 7.00
C TYR A 158 0.73 -16.17 7.55
N GLN A 159 1.08 -17.12 6.68
CA GLN A 159 1.45 -18.47 7.11
C GLN A 159 2.68 -18.51 8.04
N GLN A 160 3.69 -17.67 7.78
CA GLN A 160 4.87 -17.56 8.66
C GLN A 160 4.54 -16.93 10.02
N ASN A 161 3.56 -16.03 10.06
CA ASN A 161 3.25 -15.21 11.24
C ASN A 161 1.94 -15.58 11.93
N LYS A 162 1.39 -16.79 11.69
CA LYS A 162 0.14 -17.27 12.33
C LYS A 162 0.16 -17.26 13.86
N HIS A 163 1.34 -17.24 14.46
CA HIS A 163 1.50 -17.19 15.91
C HIS A 163 1.27 -15.79 16.49
N VAL A 164 1.25 -14.74 15.65
CA VAL A 164 1.04 -13.35 16.08
C VAL A 164 -0.45 -13.06 16.22
N GLU A 165 -0.89 -12.70 17.42
CA GLU A 165 -2.30 -12.39 17.69
C GLU A 165 -2.79 -11.22 16.82
N GLY A 166 -3.91 -11.44 16.12
CA GLY A 166 -4.57 -10.42 15.29
C GLY A 166 -4.09 -10.36 13.84
N ILE A 167 -3.16 -11.23 13.42
CA ILE A 167 -2.61 -11.23 12.06
C ILE A 167 -3.68 -11.52 11.01
N GLU A 168 -4.70 -12.31 11.35
CA GLU A 168 -5.85 -12.60 10.48
C GLU A 168 -6.55 -11.31 10.06
N ALA A 169 -6.69 -10.32 10.95
CA ALA A 169 -7.39 -9.08 10.64
C ALA A 169 -6.67 -8.27 9.55
N LEU A 170 -5.33 -8.19 9.62
CA LEU A 170 -4.52 -7.52 8.60
C LEU A 170 -4.49 -8.33 7.30
N PHE A 171 -4.40 -9.65 7.41
CA PHE A 171 -4.39 -10.55 6.26
C PHE A 171 -5.71 -10.45 5.49
N GLU A 172 -6.85 -10.57 6.16
CA GLU A 172 -8.16 -10.44 5.52
C GLU A 172 -8.36 -9.07 4.88
N LEU A 173 -8.01 -7.98 5.58
CA LEU A 173 -8.10 -6.63 5.04
C LEU A 173 -7.31 -6.49 3.73
N SER A 174 -6.07 -7.00 3.74
CA SER A 174 -5.17 -6.93 2.59
C SER A 174 -5.71 -7.77 1.43
N MET A 175 -6.15 -9.00 1.71
CA MET A 175 -6.65 -9.91 0.69
C MET A 175 -7.92 -9.41 0.02
N GLU A 176 -8.92 -8.94 0.77
CA GLU A 176 -10.17 -8.44 0.18
C GLU A 176 -9.90 -7.26 -0.77
N ASN A 177 -9.00 -6.35 -0.39
CA ASN A 177 -8.60 -5.23 -1.23
C ASN A 177 -7.82 -5.68 -2.48
N LEU A 178 -6.87 -6.60 -2.35
CA LEU A 178 -6.11 -7.14 -3.48
C LEU A 178 -7.01 -7.89 -4.47
N LEU A 179 -7.95 -8.70 -3.98
CA LEU A 179 -8.93 -9.40 -4.82
C LEU A 179 -9.81 -8.43 -5.61
N LYS A 180 -10.27 -7.35 -4.96
CA LYS A 180 -11.06 -6.29 -5.62
C LYS A 180 -10.25 -5.55 -6.68
N GLN A 181 -9.05 -5.12 -6.35
CA GLN A 181 -8.16 -4.40 -7.28
C GLN A 181 -7.84 -5.26 -8.51
N ASN A 182 -7.57 -6.56 -8.31
CA ASN A 182 -7.36 -7.49 -9.40
C ASN A 182 -8.58 -7.62 -10.32
N GLN A 183 -9.77 -7.79 -9.73
CA GLN A 183 -11.03 -7.85 -10.47
C GLN A 183 -11.24 -6.57 -11.32
N ASP A 184 -11.01 -5.40 -10.73
CA ASP A 184 -11.17 -4.12 -11.42
C ASP A 184 -10.19 -3.97 -12.57
N ALA A 185 -8.94 -4.42 -12.39
CA ALA A 185 -7.93 -4.43 -13.44
C ALA A 185 -8.34 -5.32 -14.63
N LEU A 186 -8.77 -6.57 -14.36
CA LEU A 186 -9.22 -7.51 -15.40
C LEU A 186 -10.48 -7.04 -16.13
N ILE A 187 -11.45 -6.46 -15.40
CA ILE A 187 -12.65 -5.86 -15.99
C ILE A 187 -12.28 -4.61 -16.80
N GLY A 188 -11.35 -3.80 -16.30
CA GLY A 188 -10.79 -2.66 -17.01
C GLY A 188 -10.20 -3.06 -18.36
N ASN A 189 -9.43 -4.15 -18.39
CA ASN A 189 -8.91 -4.72 -19.64
C ASN A 189 -10.02 -5.20 -20.56
N SER A 190 -10.99 -5.94 -20.03
CA SER A 190 -12.13 -6.44 -20.82
C SER A 190 -12.95 -5.30 -21.43
N LYS A 191 -13.16 -4.20 -20.70
CA LYS A 191 -13.96 -3.04 -21.16
C LYS A 191 -13.23 -2.20 -22.22
N ASN A 192 -11.91 -2.11 -22.12
CA ASN A 192 -11.09 -1.25 -22.97
C ASN A 192 -10.30 -2.06 -24.02
N PHE A 193 -10.72 -3.30 -24.28
CA PHE A 193 -9.99 -4.14 -25.22
C PHE A 193 -10.17 -3.62 -26.65
N PRO A 194 -9.09 -3.36 -27.41
CA PRO A 194 -9.19 -2.67 -28.71
C PRO A 194 -9.88 -3.48 -29.82
N VAL A 195 -9.86 -4.81 -29.73
CA VAL A 195 -10.47 -5.70 -30.73
C VAL A 195 -11.94 -5.92 -30.37
N PRO A 196 -12.89 -5.56 -31.25
CA PRO A 196 -14.32 -5.77 -31.00
C PRO A 196 -14.64 -7.23 -30.68
N GLY A 197 -15.51 -7.46 -29.70
CA GLY A 197 -15.94 -8.80 -29.29
C GLY A 197 -15.02 -9.52 -28.29
N ILE A 198 -13.69 -9.32 -28.35
CA ILE A 198 -12.75 -9.98 -27.43
C ILE A 198 -12.96 -9.52 -25.98
N GLY A 199 -13.19 -8.23 -25.77
CA GLY A 199 -13.47 -7.68 -24.44
C GLY A 199 -14.67 -8.34 -23.74
N PRO A 200 -15.86 -8.38 -24.38
CA PRO A 200 -17.01 -9.13 -23.88
C PRO A 200 -16.73 -10.62 -23.61
N ILE A 201 -15.99 -11.31 -24.49
CA ILE A 201 -15.61 -12.72 -24.30
C ILE A 201 -14.73 -12.88 -23.05
N MET A 202 -13.70 -12.04 -22.92
CA MET A 202 -12.80 -12.02 -21.76
C MET A 202 -13.57 -11.85 -20.45
N ARG A 203 -14.55 -10.93 -20.44
CA ARG A 203 -15.44 -10.71 -19.29
C ARG A 203 -16.34 -11.90 -19.00
N ALA A 204 -16.98 -12.46 -20.02
CA ALA A 204 -17.90 -13.58 -19.86
C ALA A 204 -17.21 -14.82 -19.29
N ILE A 205 -15.98 -15.10 -19.72
CA ILE A 205 -15.19 -16.22 -19.22
C ILE A 205 -14.68 -15.96 -17.79
N SER A 206 -14.12 -14.77 -17.53
CA SER A 206 -13.50 -14.46 -16.24
C SER A 206 -14.54 -14.26 -15.11
N PHE A 207 -15.69 -13.69 -15.45
CA PHE A 207 -16.71 -13.24 -14.51
C PHE A 207 -18.14 -13.63 -14.95
N PRO A 208 -18.42 -14.95 -15.13
CA PRO A 208 -19.70 -15.41 -15.68
C PRO A 208 -20.90 -15.08 -14.78
N PHE A 209 -20.69 -15.01 -13.47
CA PHE A 209 -21.72 -14.70 -12.46
C PHE A 209 -21.62 -13.26 -11.95
N GLY A 210 -20.93 -12.37 -12.66
CA GLY A 210 -20.70 -10.99 -12.23
C GLY A 210 -19.47 -10.82 -11.35
N GLN A 211 -19.51 -9.80 -10.47
CA GLN A 211 -18.37 -9.28 -9.72
C GLN A 211 -18.46 -9.67 -8.23
N PRO A 212 -17.85 -10.80 -7.82
CA PRO A 212 -18.01 -11.30 -6.46
C PRO A 212 -17.15 -10.59 -5.41
N TYR A 213 -16.08 -9.88 -5.82
CA TYR A 213 -15.19 -9.21 -4.88
C TYR A 213 -15.67 -7.78 -4.64
N GLN A 214 -15.86 -7.42 -3.37
CA GLN A 214 -16.36 -6.09 -2.94
C GLN A 214 -15.26 -5.20 -2.38
N GLY A 215 -14.16 -5.79 -1.89
CA GLY A 215 -13.13 -5.07 -1.14
C GLY A 215 -13.37 -5.17 0.36
N SER A 216 -12.48 -4.57 1.15
CA SER A 216 -12.65 -4.53 2.60
C SER A 216 -13.73 -3.54 3.02
N ASP A 217 -14.38 -3.81 4.15
CA ASP A 217 -15.32 -2.87 4.78
C ASP A 217 -14.67 -2.00 5.88
N ASP A 218 -15.45 -1.05 6.40
CA ASP A 218 -15.01 -0.15 7.47
C ASP A 218 -14.70 -0.89 8.78
N ALA A 219 -15.38 -2.01 9.05
CA ALA A 219 -15.16 -2.80 10.26
C ALA A 219 -13.80 -3.49 10.22
N MET A 220 -13.42 -4.06 9.07
CA MET A 220 -12.09 -4.61 8.83
C MET A 220 -11.01 -3.54 8.97
N THR A 221 -11.24 -2.37 8.38
CA THR A 221 -10.30 -1.24 8.44
C THR A 221 -10.10 -0.77 9.88
N LYS A 222 -11.20 -0.61 10.64
CA LYS A 222 -11.16 -0.25 12.05
C LYS A 222 -10.43 -1.28 12.89
N LYS A 223 -10.68 -2.57 12.67
CA LYS A 223 -10.02 -3.67 13.40
C LYS A 223 -8.51 -3.67 13.16
N ALA A 224 -8.07 -3.53 11.92
CA ALA A 224 -6.64 -3.43 11.60
C ALA A 224 -6.01 -2.17 12.18
N SER A 225 -6.70 -1.02 12.08
CA SER A 225 -6.23 0.24 12.68
C SER A 225 -6.04 0.10 14.19
N ASP A 226 -7.01 -0.48 14.91
CA ASP A 226 -6.92 -0.68 16.37
C ASP A 226 -5.72 -1.56 16.75
N LEU A 227 -5.36 -2.55 15.93
CA LEU A 227 -4.18 -3.39 16.15
C LEU A 227 -2.87 -2.61 15.91
N ILE A 228 -2.82 -1.77 14.88
CA ILE A 228 -1.60 -1.01 14.53
C ILE A 228 -1.34 0.15 15.51
N THR A 229 -2.40 0.84 15.94
CA THR A 229 -2.29 2.07 16.75
C THR A 229 -2.23 1.80 18.25
N ARG A 230 -2.38 0.56 18.71
CA ARG A 230 -2.28 0.16 20.11
C ARG A 230 -1.13 -0.84 20.34
N PRO A 231 -0.64 -1.00 21.59
CA PRO A 231 0.23 -2.10 21.96
C PRO A 231 -0.45 -3.42 21.60
N SER A 232 0.12 -4.11 20.62
CA SER A 232 -0.35 -5.39 20.10
C SER A 232 0.83 -6.12 19.46
N GLY A 233 0.70 -7.45 19.32
CA GLY A 233 1.71 -8.24 18.60
C GLY A 233 1.88 -7.80 17.15
N ILE A 234 0.85 -7.21 16.53
CA ILE A 234 0.93 -6.65 15.17
C ILE A 234 1.77 -5.40 15.12
N ARG A 235 1.61 -4.49 16.08
CA ARG A 235 2.45 -3.29 16.14
C ARG A 235 3.92 -3.68 16.33
N GLU A 236 4.18 -4.65 17.20
CA GLU A 236 5.53 -5.18 17.42
C GLU A 236 6.10 -5.81 16.16
N LEU A 237 5.32 -6.65 15.47
CA LEU A 237 5.67 -7.25 14.18
C LEU A 237 6.04 -6.20 13.13
N LEU A 238 5.22 -5.15 12.98
CA LEU A 238 5.47 -4.05 12.03
C LEU A 238 6.64 -3.14 12.44
N SER A 239 7.02 -3.15 13.71
CA SER A 239 8.15 -2.38 14.23
C SER A 239 9.48 -3.13 14.11
N GLN A 240 9.47 -4.41 13.68
CA GLN A 240 10.69 -5.18 13.48
C GLN A 240 11.58 -4.54 12.41
N GLY A 241 12.86 -4.38 12.73
CA GLY A 241 13.84 -3.76 11.83
C GLY A 241 13.74 -2.23 11.74
N VAL A 242 12.80 -1.59 12.44
CA VAL A 242 12.75 -0.13 12.55
C VAL A 242 13.78 0.32 13.58
N PHE A 243 14.66 1.23 13.18
CA PHE A 243 15.60 1.85 14.12
C PHE A 243 14.85 2.79 15.07
N ILE A 244 15.02 2.56 16.37
CA ILE A 244 14.53 3.43 17.44
C ILE A 244 15.74 3.95 18.20
N SER A 245 15.86 5.27 18.32
CA SER A 245 16.97 5.90 19.03
C SER A 245 17.01 5.49 20.51
N LYS A 246 18.22 5.47 21.08
CA LYS A 246 18.43 5.34 22.52
C LYS A 246 18.34 6.68 23.24
N ASP A 247 18.37 7.78 22.50
CA ASP A 247 18.22 9.12 23.02
C ASP A 247 16.78 9.33 23.53
N PRO A 248 16.58 9.63 24.83
CA PRO A 248 15.25 9.90 25.39
C PRO A 248 14.58 11.15 24.80
N THR A 249 15.35 12.07 24.20
CA THR A 249 14.85 13.30 23.59
C THR A 249 14.43 13.11 22.12
N ASP A 250 14.76 11.97 21.52
CA ASP A 250 14.31 11.62 20.17
C ASP A 250 12.79 11.43 20.15
N ARG A 251 12.12 12.15 19.25
CA ARG A 251 10.66 12.15 19.19
C ARG A 251 10.06 10.82 18.77
N MET A 252 10.73 10.04 17.91
CA MET A 252 10.25 8.71 17.56
C MET A 252 10.32 7.78 18.78
N ARG A 253 11.36 7.90 19.59
CA ARG A 253 11.47 7.19 20.86
C ARG A 253 10.38 7.61 21.84
N MET A 254 10.19 8.91 22.06
CA MET A 254 9.15 9.45 22.94
C MET A 254 7.75 8.95 22.55
N LEU A 255 7.43 8.94 21.25
CA LEU A 255 6.15 8.46 20.72
C LEU A 255 5.90 6.98 21.05
N ASN A 256 6.94 6.13 20.96
CA ASN A 256 6.81 4.71 21.26
C ASN A 256 6.68 4.46 22.77
N ASP A 257 7.47 5.16 23.59
CA ASP A 257 7.50 4.97 25.04
C ASP A 257 6.19 5.45 25.71
N ILE A 258 5.60 6.56 25.23
CA ILE A 258 4.39 7.13 25.84
C ILE A 258 3.09 6.41 25.44
N LEU A 259 3.10 5.62 24.36
CA LEU A 259 1.88 5.04 23.81
C LEU A 259 1.10 4.15 24.80
N PRO A 260 1.72 3.21 25.55
CA PRO A 260 0.98 2.39 26.51
C PRO A 260 0.34 3.23 27.63
N GLN A 261 1.05 4.27 28.08
CA GLN A 261 0.56 5.18 29.12
C GLN A 261 -0.59 6.06 28.60
N SER A 262 -0.52 6.47 27.33
CA SER A 262 -1.57 7.26 26.67
C SER A 262 -2.89 6.49 26.62
N ILE A 263 -2.83 5.20 26.27
CA ILE A 263 -4.03 4.34 26.24
C ILE A 263 -4.58 4.08 27.64
N ALA A 264 -3.72 3.94 28.64
CA ALA A 264 -4.16 3.81 30.03
C ALA A 264 -4.86 5.09 30.51
N ALA A 265 -4.30 6.27 30.22
CA ALA A 265 -4.89 7.56 30.53
C ALA A 265 -6.25 7.75 29.85
N ASP A 266 -6.38 7.42 28.55
CA ASP A 266 -7.65 7.50 27.82
C ASP A 266 -8.75 6.63 28.44
N LYS A 267 -8.38 5.41 28.89
CA LYS A 267 -9.30 4.51 29.60
C LYS A 267 -9.76 5.10 30.94
N LEU A 268 -8.85 5.70 31.71
CA LEU A 268 -9.18 6.35 32.98
C LEU A 268 -10.13 7.52 32.77
N VAL A 269 -9.83 8.41 31.83
CA VAL A 269 -10.67 9.56 31.48
C VAL A 269 -12.06 9.09 31.02
N SER A 270 -12.11 8.07 30.16
CA SER A 270 -13.37 7.50 29.68
C SER A 270 -14.20 6.87 30.80
N ALA A 271 -13.56 6.15 31.73
CA ALA A 271 -14.21 5.52 32.87
C ALA A 271 -14.76 6.57 33.86
N ALA A 272 -13.96 7.60 34.18
CA ALA A 272 -14.39 8.70 35.04
C ALA A 272 -15.59 9.46 34.44
N LYS A 273 -15.55 9.75 33.14
CA LYS A 273 -16.65 10.38 32.40
C LYS A 273 -17.92 9.52 32.43
N LYS A 274 -17.80 8.20 32.21
CA LYS A 274 -18.94 7.27 32.28
C LYS A 274 -19.55 7.19 33.69
N ALA A 275 -18.71 7.23 34.72
CA ALA A 275 -19.11 7.24 36.12
C ALA A 275 -19.53 8.64 36.63
N LYS A 276 -19.46 9.68 35.78
CA LYS A 276 -19.74 11.09 36.13
C LYS A 276 -18.99 11.55 37.39
N ARG A 277 -17.75 11.09 37.55
CA ARG A 277 -16.86 11.47 38.67
C ARG A 277 -15.66 12.26 38.18
N ALA A 278 -15.06 13.03 39.09
CA ALA A 278 -13.74 13.59 38.86
C ALA A 278 -12.67 12.48 38.91
N LEU A 279 -11.52 12.75 38.28
CA LEU A 279 -10.32 11.92 38.42
C LEU A 279 -9.79 12.03 39.84
N THR A 280 -9.25 10.93 40.38
CA THR A 280 -8.51 10.98 41.65
C THR A 280 -7.19 11.75 41.45
N PRO A 281 -6.54 12.24 42.52
CA PRO A 281 -5.26 12.96 42.39
C PRO A 281 -4.18 12.16 41.66
N GLU A 282 -4.12 10.85 41.88
CA GLU A 282 -3.17 9.96 41.19
C GLU A 282 -3.52 9.75 39.71
N GLU A 283 -4.81 9.56 39.39
CA GLU A 283 -5.27 9.46 38.00
C GLU A 283 -5.00 10.77 37.23
N GLN A 284 -5.24 11.92 37.87
CA GLN A 284 -4.99 13.23 37.29
C GLN A 284 -3.51 13.43 37.00
N LYS A 285 -2.62 13.08 37.94
CA LYS A 285 -1.18 13.16 37.75
C LYS A 285 -0.69 12.33 36.56
N GLN A 286 -1.26 11.14 36.35
CA GLN A 286 -0.95 10.30 35.19
C GLN A 286 -1.41 10.95 33.88
N VAL A 287 -2.64 11.47 33.84
CA VAL A 287 -3.19 12.17 32.67
C VAL A 287 -2.36 13.42 32.33
N ASP A 288 -1.96 14.18 33.34
CA ASP A 288 -1.16 15.40 33.16
C ASP A 288 0.23 15.09 32.61
N HIS A 289 0.88 14.03 33.13
CA HIS A 289 2.17 13.57 32.61
C HIS A 289 2.09 13.19 31.12
N VAL A 290 1.10 12.35 30.77
CA VAL A 290 0.87 11.95 29.37
C VAL A 290 0.61 13.16 28.49
N THR A 291 -0.26 14.08 28.96
CA THR A 291 -0.62 15.29 28.22
C THR A 291 0.60 16.18 27.96
N ALA A 292 1.48 16.34 28.94
CA ALA A 292 2.71 17.11 28.79
C ALA A 292 3.65 16.52 27.72
N VAL A 293 3.86 15.19 27.76
CA VAL A 293 4.70 14.49 26.77
C VAL A 293 4.08 14.53 25.37
N VAL A 294 2.77 14.29 25.25
CA VAL A 294 2.05 14.37 23.97
C VAL A 294 2.14 15.78 23.39
N ASN A 295 1.95 16.82 24.20
CA ASN A 295 2.10 18.20 23.76
C ASN A 295 3.50 18.43 23.19
N GLN A 296 4.56 17.98 23.87
CA GLN A 296 5.93 18.09 23.37
C GLN A 296 6.14 17.39 22.02
N ILE A 297 5.56 16.19 21.83
CA ILE A 297 5.67 15.42 20.58
C ILE A 297 4.94 16.12 19.42
N VAL A 298 3.79 16.75 19.69
CA VAL A 298 2.93 17.37 18.66
C VAL A 298 3.43 18.77 18.27
N GLN A 299 4.16 19.47 19.15
CA GLN A 299 4.69 20.80 18.84
C GLN A 299 5.63 20.79 17.64
N VAL A 300 5.62 21.83 16.81
CA VAL A 300 6.57 21.98 15.70
C VAL A 300 7.76 22.82 16.13
N ASP A 301 8.86 22.74 15.39
CA ASP A 301 9.97 23.68 15.59
C ASP A 301 9.49 25.12 15.35
N ALA A 302 9.68 25.95 16.37
CA ALA A 302 9.55 27.39 16.26
C ALA A 302 10.96 27.98 16.27
N PHE A 303 11.27 28.77 15.24
CA PHE A 303 12.54 29.47 15.15
C PHE A 303 12.30 30.97 15.25
N ASP A 304 13.06 31.63 16.12
CA ASP A 304 12.97 33.08 16.29
C ASP A 304 13.52 33.81 15.06
N LYS A 305 14.56 33.26 14.41
CA LYS A 305 15.26 33.81 13.22
C LYS A 305 15.40 32.76 12.11
N LEU A 306 15.22 33.17 10.84
CA LEU A 306 15.32 32.29 9.66
C LEU A 306 16.41 32.75 8.68
N GLY A 307 17.14 31.83 8.06
CA GLY A 307 18.06 32.16 6.96
C GLY A 307 19.16 33.18 7.34
N SER A 308 19.26 34.27 6.57
CA SER A 308 20.23 35.36 6.80
C SER A 308 19.97 36.14 8.09
N GLU A 309 18.74 36.13 8.60
CA GLU A 309 18.33 36.85 9.81
C GLU A 309 19.06 36.33 11.05
N ARG A 310 19.54 35.08 11.02
CA ARG A 310 20.40 34.51 12.08
C ARG A 310 21.70 35.29 12.27
N TYR A 311 22.14 35.99 11.24
CA TYR A 311 23.34 36.83 11.23
C TYR A 311 23.02 38.33 11.40
N GLU A 312 21.74 38.70 11.51
CA GLU A 312 21.30 40.08 11.74
C GLU A 312 21.29 40.42 13.25
N SER A 313 21.59 41.69 13.55
CA SER A 313 21.75 42.22 14.92
C SER A 313 20.46 42.11 15.75
N GLU A 314 20.55 42.35 17.06
CA GLU A 314 19.40 42.27 17.98
C GLU A 314 18.26 43.23 17.64
N ASP A 315 18.53 44.27 16.85
CA ASP A 315 17.55 45.24 16.36
C ASP A 315 16.69 44.72 15.18
N TYR A 316 16.84 43.45 14.81
CA TYR A 316 16.11 42.87 13.69
C TYR A 316 14.59 42.86 13.92
N VAL A 317 13.86 43.52 13.01
CA VAL A 317 12.40 43.46 12.91
C VAL A 317 12.02 42.68 11.66
N ARG A 318 11.15 41.66 11.82
CA ARG A 318 10.68 40.81 10.70
C ARG A 318 10.09 41.69 9.57
N PRO A 319 10.45 41.46 8.28
CA PRO A 319 10.06 42.30 7.15
C PRO A 319 8.56 42.54 7.06
N ALA A 320 7.76 41.52 7.33
CA ALA A 320 6.29 41.61 7.33
C ALA A 320 5.73 42.54 8.44
N LEU A 321 6.51 42.84 9.47
CA LEU A 321 6.11 43.64 10.63
C LEU A 321 6.66 45.07 10.61
N ARG A 322 7.68 45.38 9.78
CA ARG A 322 8.44 46.66 9.79
C ARG A 322 7.59 47.93 9.63
N HIS A 323 6.38 47.83 9.07
CA HIS A 323 5.46 48.95 8.88
C HIS A 323 4.14 48.79 9.65
N THR A 324 4.12 47.90 10.64
CA THR A 324 2.95 47.66 11.49
C THR A 324 3.19 48.22 12.88
N LYS A 325 2.11 48.45 13.64
CA LYS A 325 2.21 48.78 15.07
C LYS A 325 2.87 47.67 15.93
N PHE A 326 3.16 46.52 15.33
CA PHE A 326 3.85 45.38 15.95
C PHE A 326 5.33 45.30 15.54
N ALA A 327 5.88 46.36 14.93
CA ALA A 327 7.30 46.48 14.62
C ALA A 327 8.11 46.60 15.91
N ALA A 328 8.44 45.47 16.51
CA ALA A 328 9.32 45.37 17.66
C ALA A 328 10.54 44.51 17.30
N PRO A 329 11.75 44.85 17.79
CA PRO A 329 12.90 43.97 17.74
C PRO A 329 12.57 42.63 18.39
N ILE A 330 13.13 41.54 17.87
CA ILE A 330 12.94 40.21 18.46
C ILE A 330 13.59 40.20 19.85
N SER A 331 12.77 40.20 20.91
CA SER A 331 13.28 40.03 22.28
C SER A 331 13.76 38.59 22.44
N VAL A 332 15.07 38.40 22.63
CA VAL A 332 15.64 37.08 22.96
C VAL A 332 15.18 36.72 24.37
N SER A 333 14.05 36.02 24.48
CA SER A 333 13.75 35.30 25.72
C SER A 333 14.72 34.13 25.77
N ALA A 334 15.71 34.20 26.67
CA ALA A 334 16.58 33.09 26.97
C ALA A 334 15.73 31.90 27.45
N ALA A 335 15.31 31.05 26.51
CA ALA A 335 14.79 29.74 26.84
C ALA A 335 15.98 28.97 27.41
N THR A 336 16.00 28.82 28.73
CA THR A 336 16.86 27.90 29.46
C THR A 336 16.58 26.47 29.00
N GLY A 337 17.20 26.07 27.89
CA GLY A 337 17.34 24.70 27.44
C GLY A 337 18.83 24.42 27.37
N THR A 338 19.39 23.91 28.47
CA THR A 338 20.73 23.33 28.50
C THR A 338 20.82 22.20 27.46
N ALA A 339 21.94 22.22 26.72
CA ALA A 339 22.31 21.28 25.67
C ALA A 339 22.39 19.82 26.11
#